data_AF-V9ILR4-F1
#
_entry.id   AF-V9ILR4-F1
#
_cell.length_a   1.000
_cell.length_b   1.000
_cell.length_c   1.000
_cell.angle_alpha   90.00
_cell.angle_beta   90.00
_cell.angle_gamma   90.00
#
_symmetry.space_group_name_H-M   'P 1'
#
loop_
_entity.id
_entity.type
_entity.pdbx_description
1 polymer ?
#
loop_
_entity_poly.entity_id
_entity_poly.type
_entity_poly.pdbx_seq_one_letter_code
_entity_poly.pdbx_strand_id
1 'polypeptide(L)'
;MQQASLIRNTHRRPIEALEELIEICCGPSSNIRPICRLIVHQIQFLPDIMTSAAGKEITTTSLLGPFLSVSVFAEDQLDVAERFFSGNLFVDKSISLTLQQELESIRTSLHKIFHAILASSNCREAMLTYLATLLRYNEKRAQIQTEEFSLAGDGFMLNLLSVLQKLSVKIKLDTVDLLYPFHPASFVEIKNDTRLKLTCQEVADWLKYLERTHKWVEPKFPTQCWFLTLHCHHIALLPALQKYQRKLRTLRDVQKMLDDLQATEPQWKDSPFASRNKELIERCKEQLKHLGKSKLYTDAGLIDPVLLRRCLHFYISVAEILLSLLTQTSPGNPIPELPLPQEVPQKFTALPEWYVEDIAEFVLFTLQFCPSVIVNNMDNSLITWLLVVVCTPHCIRNPYLIAKIIEVLFVINPNVQGRN
;
A
#
# COMPACT_ATOMS: atom_id res chain seq x y z
N MET A 1 14.99 -22.26 -2.36
CA MET A 1 14.95 -21.68 -0.99
C MET A 1 13.77 -22.27 -0.25
N GLN A 2 13.91 -22.64 1.02
CA GLN A 2 12.75 -22.98 1.85
C GLN A 2 11.86 -21.73 1.96
N GLN A 3 10.55 -21.88 1.77
CA GLN A 3 9.61 -20.76 1.93
C GLN A 3 9.58 -20.35 3.40
N ALA A 4 9.71 -19.04 3.63
CA ALA A 4 9.64 -18.46 4.97
C ALA A 4 8.20 -18.60 5.50
N SER A 5 8.01 -19.31 6.61
CA SER A 5 6.68 -19.59 7.19
C SER A 5 6.55 -18.91 8.54
N LEU A 6 5.50 -18.10 8.72
CA LEU A 6 5.16 -17.50 10.02
C LEU A 6 4.79 -18.59 11.03
N ILE A 7 4.08 -19.62 10.58
CA ILE A 7 3.55 -20.67 11.45
C ILE A 7 4.66 -21.57 11.98
N ARG A 8 5.67 -21.88 11.16
CA ARG A 8 6.79 -22.74 11.54
C ARG A 8 7.97 -21.95 12.14
N ASN A 9 7.85 -20.63 12.28
CA ASN A 9 8.91 -19.72 12.74
C ASN A 9 10.24 -19.83 11.96
N THR A 10 10.21 -20.36 10.73
CA THR A 10 11.42 -20.62 9.93
C THR A 10 12.04 -19.33 9.39
N HIS A 11 11.30 -18.22 9.44
CA HIS A 11 11.73 -16.90 8.98
C HIS A 11 12.62 -16.16 9.98
N ARG A 12 12.53 -16.45 11.29
CA ARG A 12 13.19 -15.66 12.34
C ARG A 12 14.71 -15.69 12.24
N ARG A 13 15.31 -16.90 12.27
CA ARG A 13 16.77 -17.06 12.23
C ARG A 13 17.42 -16.45 10.99
N PRO A 14 16.90 -16.63 9.75
CA PRO A 14 17.45 -15.94 8.58
C PRO A 14 17.41 -14.41 8.69
N ILE A 15 16.31 -13.84 9.20
CA ILE A 15 16.18 -12.38 9.38
C ILE A 15 17.17 -11.89 10.42
N GLU A 16 17.22 -12.53 11.60
CA GLU A 16 18.15 -12.21 12.68
C GLU A 16 19.61 -12.29 12.20
N ALA A 17 19.98 -13.38 11.51
CA ALA A 17 21.32 -13.53 10.98
C ALA A 17 21.68 -12.44 9.96
N LEU A 18 20.76 -12.10 9.05
CA LEU A 18 21.01 -11.03 8.09
C LEU A 18 21.13 -9.67 8.79
N GLU A 19 20.29 -9.40 9.78
CA GLU A 19 20.32 -8.19 10.61
C GLU A 19 21.65 -8.05 11.36
N GLU A 20 22.20 -9.12 11.94
CA GLU A 20 23.52 -9.10 12.57
C GLU A 20 24.64 -8.87 11.54
N LEU A 21 24.57 -9.53 10.38
CA LEU A 21 25.62 -9.45 9.35
C LEU A 21 25.73 -8.05 8.73
N ILE A 22 24.61 -7.36 8.49
CA ILE A 22 24.61 -6.01 7.90
C ILE A 22 25.09 -4.91 8.87
N GLU A 23 25.15 -5.20 10.17
CA GLU A 23 25.71 -4.30 11.19
C GLU A 23 27.24 -4.33 11.23
N ILE A 24 27.87 -5.35 10.64
CA ILE A 24 29.33 -5.45 10.57
C ILE A 24 29.89 -4.24 9.80
N CYS A 25 30.63 -3.40 10.53
CA CYS A 25 31.32 -2.23 10.01
C CYS A 25 32.83 -2.40 10.15
N CYS A 26 33.59 -1.94 9.16
CA CYS A 26 35.05 -2.04 9.13
C CYS A 26 35.70 -0.67 8.89
N GLY A 27 36.99 -0.59 9.22
CA GLY A 27 37.83 0.58 8.98
C GLY A 27 37.77 1.64 10.09
N PRO A 28 38.69 2.62 10.07
CA PRO A 28 38.88 3.58 11.16
C PRO A 28 37.69 4.53 11.38
N SER A 29 36.81 4.68 10.39
CA SER A 29 35.60 5.51 10.46
C SER A 29 34.31 4.71 10.61
N SER A 30 34.37 3.37 10.71
CA SER A 30 33.20 2.46 10.73
C SER A 30 32.20 2.69 9.57
N ASN A 31 32.63 3.31 8.48
CA ASN A 31 31.78 3.63 7.34
C ASN A 31 31.76 2.55 6.25
N ILE A 32 32.61 1.52 6.36
CA ILE A 32 32.66 0.43 5.40
C ILE A 32 31.76 -0.69 5.88
N ARG A 33 30.66 -0.94 5.14
CA ARG A 33 29.76 -2.08 5.38
C ARG A 33 29.99 -3.17 4.33
N PRO A 34 30.97 -4.09 4.54
CA PRO A 34 31.36 -5.06 3.54
C PRO A 34 30.21 -5.99 3.13
N ILE A 35 29.36 -6.38 4.09
CA ILE A 35 28.22 -7.25 3.81
C ILE A 35 27.17 -6.54 2.95
N CYS A 36 26.81 -5.29 3.25
CA CYS A 36 25.90 -4.51 2.40
C CYS A 36 26.42 -4.40 0.96
N ARG A 37 27.74 -4.18 0.80
CA ARG A 37 28.38 -4.15 -0.51
C ARG A 37 28.31 -5.51 -1.19
N LEU A 38 28.61 -6.60 -0.48
CA LEU A 38 28.56 -7.94 -1.05
C LEU A 38 27.15 -8.29 -1.53
N ILE A 39 26.11 -7.98 -0.74
CA ILE A 39 24.70 -8.20 -1.08
C ILE A 39 24.37 -7.58 -2.44
N VAL A 40 24.64 -6.28 -2.65
CA VAL A 40 24.27 -5.61 -3.92
C VAL A 40 25.07 -6.07 -5.14
N HIS A 41 26.19 -6.78 -4.94
CA HIS A 41 27.00 -7.37 -6.02
C HIS A 41 26.66 -8.85 -6.28
N GLN A 42 25.79 -9.47 -5.48
CA GLN A 42 25.35 -10.84 -5.75
C GLN A 42 24.50 -10.88 -7.01
N ILE A 43 24.69 -11.94 -7.81
CA ILE A 43 23.89 -12.19 -9.02
C ILE A 43 22.40 -12.29 -8.68
N GLN A 44 22.07 -12.80 -7.50
CA GLN A 44 20.70 -12.91 -7.02
C GLN A 44 20.14 -11.59 -6.48
N PHE A 45 20.88 -10.49 -6.38
CA PHE A 45 20.36 -9.25 -5.78
C PHE A 45 19.18 -8.70 -6.59
N LEU A 46 19.39 -8.50 -7.88
CA LEU A 46 18.38 -8.11 -8.85
C LEU A 46 18.57 -9.01 -10.10
N PRO A 47 18.03 -10.23 -10.09
CA PRO A 47 18.22 -11.18 -11.18
C PRO A 47 17.39 -10.79 -12.41
N ASP A 48 17.84 -11.24 -13.58
CA ASP A 48 17.07 -11.14 -14.81
C ASP A 48 15.77 -11.96 -14.73
N ILE A 49 14.70 -11.40 -15.29
CA ILE A 49 13.38 -12.05 -15.35
C ILE A 49 13.32 -13.02 -16.52
N MET A 50 12.89 -14.24 -16.25
CA MET A 50 12.83 -15.35 -17.21
C MET A 50 11.40 -15.75 -17.59
N THR A 51 10.38 -15.25 -16.88
CA THR A 51 8.96 -15.60 -17.11
C THR A 51 8.11 -14.37 -17.42
N SER A 52 6.89 -14.60 -17.89
CA SER A 52 5.87 -13.54 -18.03
C SER A 52 5.34 -13.04 -16.68
N ALA A 53 5.61 -13.76 -15.58
CA ALA A 53 5.15 -13.47 -14.24
C ALA A 53 6.20 -12.67 -13.43
N ALA A 54 6.73 -11.60 -14.02
CA ALA A 54 7.85 -10.82 -13.47
C ALA A 54 7.65 -10.40 -12.01
N GLY A 55 6.44 -9.97 -11.66
CA GLY A 55 6.07 -9.51 -10.32
C GLY A 55 6.13 -10.64 -9.28
N LYS A 56 5.68 -11.85 -9.64
CA LYS A 56 5.76 -13.03 -8.77
C LYS A 56 7.17 -13.61 -8.74
N GLU A 57 7.83 -13.71 -9.90
CA GLU A 57 9.15 -14.30 -10.06
C GLU A 57 10.17 -13.60 -9.17
N ILE A 58 10.24 -12.26 -9.23
CA ILE A 58 11.21 -11.47 -8.46
C ILE A 58 11.06 -11.66 -6.95
N THR A 59 9.87 -11.98 -6.44
CA THR A 59 9.68 -12.25 -5.00
C THR A 59 10.41 -13.52 -4.53
N THR A 60 10.73 -14.43 -5.46
CA THR A 60 11.33 -15.73 -5.15
C THR A 60 12.78 -15.86 -5.61
N THR A 61 13.14 -15.20 -6.72
CA THR A 61 14.47 -15.29 -7.32
C THR A 61 15.44 -14.25 -6.78
N SER A 62 14.94 -13.09 -6.34
CA SER A 62 15.79 -12.06 -5.76
C SER A 62 16.21 -12.40 -4.33
N LEU A 63 17.38 -11.92 -3.93
CA LEU A 63 17.99 -12.19 -2.63
C LEU A 63 17.12 -11.70 -1.47
N LEU A 64 16.56 -10.51 -1.59
CA LEU A 64 15.73 -9.88 -0.56
C LEU A 64 14.25 -10.28 -0.65
N GLY A 65 13.84 -10.90 -1.76
CA GLY A 65 12.46 -11.30 -2.01
C GLY A 65 11.86 -12.19 -0.91
N PRO A 66 12.49 -13.34 -0.57
CA PRO A 66 11.98 -14.25 0.45
C PRO A 66 11.79 -13.64 1.83
N PHE A 67 12.61 -12.64 2.20
CA PHE A 67 12.49 -11.93 3.47
C PHE A 67 11.23 -11.04 3.50
N LEU A 68 10.89 -10.43 2.37
CA LEU A 68 9.65 -9.66 2.22
C LEU A 68 8.42 -10.57 2.14
N SER A 69 8.55 -11.82 1.69
CA SER A 69 7.43 -12.77 1.49
C SER A 69 6.82 -13.37 2.77
N VAL A 70 7.29 -12.98 3.95
CA VAL A 70 6.74 -13.46 5.23
C VAL A 70 5.33 -12.87 5.44
N SER A 71 4.30 -13.72 5.41
CA SER A 71 2.91 -13.27 5.24
C SER A 71 1.92 -14.08 6.08
N VAL A 72 0.87 -13.41 6.58
CA VAL A 72 -0.30 -14.04 7.25
C VAL A 72 -1.44 -14.36 6.27
N PHE A 73 -1.33 -13.93 5.01
CA PHE A 73 -2.40 -14.07 4.03
C PHE A 73 -2.46 -15.51 3.49
N ALA A 74 -3.67 -16.07 3.41
CA ALA A 74 -3.90 -17.44 2.95
C ALA A 74 -3.41 -17.67 1.52
N GLU A 75 -3.58 -16.64 0.71
CA GLU A 75 -3.26 -16.60 -0.71
C GLU A 75 -1.73 -16.64 -0.96
N ASP A 76 -0.93 -16.27 0.04
CA ASP A 76 0.53 -16.20 -0.06
C ASP A 76 1.25 -17.45 0.47
N GLN A 77 0.65 -18.15 1.44
CA GLN A 77 1.30 -19.27 2.15
C GLN A 77 0.35 -20.47 2.32
N LEU A 78 0.67 -21.58 1.65
CA LEU A 78 -0.10 -22.84 1.74
C LEU A 78 -0.12 -23.42 3.16
N ASP A 79 0.95 -23.26 3.96
CA ASP A 79 0.98 -23.70 5.36
C ASP A 79 -0.05 -22.95 6.23
N VAL A 80 -0.35 -21.68 5.88
CA VAL A 80 -1.43 -20.94 6.53
C VAL A 80 -2.75 -21.59 6.14
N ALA A 81 -2.94 -21.98 4.86
CA ALA A 81 -4.05 -22.82 4.36
C ALA A 81 -4.25 -24.08 5.21
N GLU A 82 -3.19 -24.83 5.51
CA GLU A 82 -3.29 -26.04 6.34
C GLU A 82 -3.79 -25.75 7.77
N ARG A 83 -3.39 -24.62 8.36
CA ARG A 83 -3.94 -24.14 9.64
C ARG A 83 -5.37 -23.59 9.51
N PHE A 84 -5.75 -23.03 8.33
CA PHE A 84 -7.14 -22.67 8.02
C PHE A 84 -8.06 -23.88 8.17
N PHE A 85 -7.63 -25.07 7.78
CA PHE A 85 -8.48 -26.27 7.82
C PHE A 85 -8.49 -27.00 9.16
N SER A 86 -7.41 -26.92 9.96
CA SER A 86 -7.23 -27.72 11.18
C SER A 86 -7.68 -27.04 12.50
N GLY A 87 -7.79 -25.70 12.56
CA GLY A 87 -8.12 -24.99 13.81
C GLY A 87 -9.62 -24.82 14.12
N ASN A 88 -9.97 -24.77 15.41
CA ASN A 88 -11.30 -24.37 15.89
C ASN A 88 -11.68 -22.95 15.41
N LEU A 89 -12.97 -22.74 15.15
CA LEU A 89 -13.56 -21.50 14.59
C LEU A 89 -13.42 -20.26 15.50
N PHE A 90 -13.10 -20.46 16.78
CA PHE A 90 -12.89 -19.38 17.74
C PHE A 90 -11.40 -19.01 17.79
N VAL A 91 -10.94 -18.31 16.75
CA VAL A 91 -9.65 -17.61 16.80
C VAL A 91 -9.88 -16.37 17.67
N ASP A 92 -9.36 -16.45 18.89
CA ASP A 92 -9.48 -15.43 19.92
C ASP A 92 -8.81 -14.10 19.47
N LYS A 93 -9.30 -12.95 19.96
CA LYS A 93 -8.70 -11.62 19.70
C LYS A 93 -7.20 -11.59 20.05
N SER A 94 -6.79 -12.44 21.00
CA SER A 94 -5.40 -12.65 21.40
C SER A 94 -4.50 -13.10 20.25
N ILE A 95 -4.97 -14.00 19.37
CA ILE A 95 -4.18 -14.52 18.25
C ILE A 95 -3.95 -13.42 17.21
N SER A 96 -4.97 -12.63 16.88
CA SER A 96 -4.83 -11.50 15.95
C SER A 96 -3.79 -10.49 16.45
N LEU A 97 -3.80 -10.19 17.76
CA LEU A 97 -2.80 -9.30 18.36
C LEU A 97 -1.38 -9.89 18.28
N THR A 98 -1.21 -11.19 18.55
CA THR A 98 0.09 -11.86 18.41
C THR A 98 0.59 -11.80 16.96
N LEU A 99 -0.26 -12.08 15.98
CA LEU A 99 0.11 -12.00 14.56
C LEU A 99 0.52 -10.58 14.15
N GLN A 100 -0.21 -9.56 14.63
CA GLN A 100 0.13 -8.15 14.41
C GLN A 100 1.51 -7.80 14.98
N GLN A 101 1.79 -8.22 16.22
CA GLN A 101 3.08 -7.98 16.89
C GLN A 101 4.23 -8.66 16.15
N GLU A 102 4.04 -9.92 15.70
CA GLU A 102 5.04 -10.64 14.92
C GLU A 102 5.32 -9.97 13.57
N LEU A 103 4.26 -9.57 12.84
CA LEU A 103 4.40 -8.82 11.58
C LEU A 103 5.14 -7.49 11.80
N GLU A 104 4.84 -6.76 12.86
CA GLU A 104 5.52 -5.50 13.16
C GLU A 104 7.00 -5.70 13.53
N SER A 105 7.32 -6.77 14.25
CA SER A 105 8.70 -7.17 14.54
C SER A 105 9.49 -7.45 13.26
N ILE A 106 8.91 -8.25 12.35
CA ILE A 106 9.50 -8.55 11.04
C ILE A 106 9.70 -7.28 10.24
N ARG A 107 8.67 -6.44 10.12
CA ARG A 107 8.74 -5.17 9.37
C ARG A 107 9.79 -4.22 9.94
N THR A 108 10.02 -4.24 11.24
CA THR A 108 11.08 -3.46 11.89
C THR A 108 12.47 -4.00 11.55
N SER A 109 12.64 -5.32 11.57
CA SER A 109 13.89 -5.99 11.19
C SER A 109 14.21 -5.75 9.69
N LEU A 110 13.22 -5.91 8.81
CA LEU A 110 13.33 -5.59 7.39
C LEU A 110 13.71 -4.13 7.15
N HIS A 111 13.11 -3.19 7.90
CA HIS A 111 13.50 -1.78 7.80
C HIS A 111 14.96 -1.57 8.15
N LYS A 112 15.47 -2.17 9.24
CA LYS A 112 16.90 -2.07 9.60
C LYS A 112 17.80 -2.61 8.48
N ILE A 113 17.44 -3.76 7.90
CA ILE A 113 18.16 -4.38 6.78
C ILE A 113 18.24 -3.41 5.58
N PHE A 114 17.10 -2.92 5.13
CA PHE A 114 17.01 -2.04 3.96
C PHE A 114 17.69 -0.69 4.22
N HIS A 115 17.50 -0.13 5.42
CA HIS A 115 18.12 1.13 5.83
C HIS A 115 19.66 1.03 5.84
N ALA A 116 20.24 -0.05 6.38
CA ALA A 116 21.69 -0.23 6.39
C ALA A 116 22.31 -0.29 4.98
N ILE A 117 21.63 -0.96 4.05
CA ILE A 117 22.05 -1.02 2.65
C ILE A 117 21.95 0.38 2.02
N LEU A 118 20.84 1.10 2.20
CA LEU A 118 20.64 2.46 1.66
C LEU A 118 21.57 3.52 2.27
N ALA A 119 21.94 3.35 3.54
CA ALA A 119 22.88 4.23 4.23
C ALA A 119 24.29 4.14 3.61
N SER A 120 24.63 3.00 3.02
CA SER A 120 25.90 2.79 2.32
C SER A 120 25.88 3.47 0.95
N SER A 121 26.68 4.54 0.76
CA SER A 121 26.69 5.35 -0.47
C SER A 121 26.82 4.52 -1.75
N ASN A 122 27.70 3.52 -1.74
CA ASN A 122 27.99 2.69 -2.91
C ASN A 122 26.94 1.60 -3.19
N CYS A 123 25.95 1.44 -2.30
CA CYS A 123 24.86 0.47 -2.43
C CYS A 123 23.52 1.14 -2.71
N ARG A 124 23.41 2.45 -2.43
CA ARG A 124 22.15 3.18 -2.45
C ARG A 124 21.46 3.14 -3.80
N GLU A 125 22.19 3.43 -4.88
CA GLU A 125 21.63 3.43 -6.23
C GLU A 125 21.09 2.04 -6.63
N ALA A 126 21.89 0.99 -6.45
CA ALA A 126 21.47 -0.39 -6.71
C ALA A 126 20.22 -0.76 -5.91
N MET A 127 20.15 -0.34 -4.64
CA MET A 127 19.00 -0.61 -3.78
C MET A 127 17.75 0.19 -4.17
N LEU A 128 17.90 1.45 -4.59
CA LEU A 128 16.79 2.23 -5.14
C LEU A 128 16.29 1.63 -6.46
N THR A 129 17.18 1.16 -7.33
CA THR A 129 16.82 0.46 -8.57
C THR A 129 16.11 -0.86 -8.28
N TYR A 130 16.53 -1.61 -7.27
CA TYR A 130 15.82 -2.81 -6.81
C TYR A 130 14.40 -2.47 -6.34
N LEU A 131 14.23 -1.47 -5.48
CA LEU A 131 12.93 -1.01 -4.99
C LEU A 131 12.02 -0.54 -6.14
N ALA A 132 12.55 0.28 -7.04
CA ALA A 132 11.84 0.74 -8.24
C ALA A 132 11.40 -0.43 -9.13
N THR A 133 12.27 -1.43 -9.31
CA THR A 133 11.98 -2.62 -10.12
C THR A 133 10.87 -3.47 -9.49
N LEU A 134 10.86 -3.63 -8.17
CA LEU A 134 9.76 -4.28 -7.46
C LEU A 134 8.42 -3.58 -7.72
N LEU A 135 8.39 -2.25 -7.72
CA LEU A 135 7.16 -1.50 -7.99
C LEU A 135 6.73 -1.66 -9.45
N ARG A 136 7.66 -1.49 -10.40
CA ARG A 136 7.38 -1.60 -11.84
C ARG A 136 6.81 -2.97 -12.22
N TYR A 137 7.40 -4.06 -11.73
CA TYR A 137 6.89 -5.41 -12.03
C TYR A 137 5.54 -5.72 -11.37
N ASN A 138 5.08 -4.86 -10.46
CA ASN A 138 3.82 -5.01 -9.75
C ASN A 138 2.82 -3.88 -10.03
N GLU A 139 3.08 -3.01 -11.01
CA GLU A 139 2.21 -1.87 -11.36
C GLU A 139 0.78 -2.30 -11.72
N LYS A 140 0.65 -3.49 -12.34
CA LYS A 140 -0.65 -4.06 -12.73
C LYS A 140 -1.54 -4.41 -11.54
N ARG A 141 -1.02 -4.41 -10.31
CA ARG A 141 -1.85 -4.60 -9.10
C ARG A 141 -2.93 -3.53 -8.93
N ALA A 142 -2.72 -2.34 -9.49
CA ALA A 142 -3.70 -1.24 -9.47
C ALA A 142 -4.83 -1.38 -10.51
N GLN A 143 -4.77 -2.37 -11.42
CA GLN A 143 -5.79 -2.57 -12.44
C GLN A 143 -7.07 -3.18 -11.86
N ILE A 144 -8.22 -2.93 -12.50
CA ILE A 144 -9.52 -3.47 -12.07
C ILE A 144 -9.52 -5.01 -12.14
N GLN A 145 -8.98 -5.56 -13.22
CA GLN A 145 -8.81 -6.98 -13.47
C GLN A 145 -7.33 -7.32 -13.43
N THR A 146 -6.91 -8.02 -12.38
CA THR A 146 -5.51 -8.37 -12.16
C THR A 146 -5.30 -9.86 -12.37
N GLU A 147 -4.19 -10.21 -13.03
CA GLU A 147 -3.72 -11.59 -13.11
C GLU A 147 -2.89 -11.91 -11.85
N GLU A 148 -3.56 -12.21 -10.73
CA GLU A 148 -2.93 -12.33 -9.40
C GLU A 148 -1.72 -13.27 -9.36
N PHE A 149 -1.74 -14.37 -10.13
CA PHE A 149 -0.65 -15.35 -10.17
C PHE A 149 0.65 -14.81 -10.79
N SER A 150 0.57 -13.74 -11.58
CA SER A 150 1.72 -13.09 -12.22
C SER A 150 2.39 -12.03 -11.34
N LEU A 151 1.75 -11.68 -10.22
CA LEU A 151 2.09 -10.54 -9.37
C LEU A 151 2.53 -10.99 -7.97
N ALA A 152 3.22 -10.10 -7.26
CA ALA A 152 3.56 -10.30 -5.86
C ALA A 152 2.30 -10.35 -4.99
N GLY A 153 2.36 -11.14 -3.92
CA GLY A 153 1.28 -11.28 -2.94
C GLY A 153 1.08 -10.06 -2.05
N ASP A 154 -0.06 -9.98 -1.36
CA ASP A 154 -0.42 -8.84 -0.52
C ASP A 154 0.55 -8.70 0.67
N GLY A 155 0.92 -9.80 1.32
CA GLY A 155 1.87 -9.77 2.44
C GLY A 155 3.24 -9.25 2.04
N PHE A 156 3.73 -9.66 0.87
CA PHE A 156 4.99 -9.16 0.30
C PHE A 156 4.93 -7.63 0.10
N MET A 157 3.88 -7.16 -0.57
CA MET A 157 3.74 -5.75 -0.91
C MET A 157 3.50 -4.88 0.33
N LEU A 158 2.77 -5.36 1.33
CA LEU A 158 2.56 -4.65 2.60
C LEU A 158 3.83 -4.59 3.46
N ASN A 159 4.70 -5.60 3.40
CA ASN A 159 6.00 -5.55 4.05
C ASN A 159 6.92 -4.53 3.37
N LEU A 160 6.96 -4.53 2.03
CA LEU A 160 7.69 -3.53 1.25
C LEU A 160 7.20 -2.11 1.56
N LEU A 161 5.87 -1.92 1.59
CA LEU A 161 5.23 -0.67 1.97
C LEU A 161 5.68 -0.23 3.37
N SER A 162 5.65 -1.13 4.36
CA SER A 162 6.06 -0.78 5.71
C SER A 162 7.53 -0.37 5.80
N VAL A 163 8.41 -0.96 5.00
CA VAL A 163 9.82 -0.56 4.94
C VAL A 163 9.95 0.85 4.38
N LEU A 164 9.30 1.13 3.25
CA LEU A 164 9.30 2.42 2.58
C LEU A 164 8.70 3.53 3.46
N GLN A 165 7.58 3.26 4.14
CA GLN A 165 6.99 4.15 5.14
C GLN A 165 7.99 4.50 6.25
N LYS A 166 8.64 3.49 6.85
CA LYS A 166 9.63 3.70 7.92
C LYS A 166 10.86 4.50 7.44
N LEU A 167 11.29 4.30 6.18
CA LEU A 167 12.35 5.10 5.56
C LEU A 167 11.92 6.56 5.34
N SER A 168 10.64 6.78 5.03
CA SER A 168 10.10 8.12 4.76
C SER A 168 9.81 8.96 6.00
N VAL A 169 9.73 8.38 7.21
CA VAL A 169 9.37 9.11 8.44
C VAL A 169 10.24 10.34 8.72
N LYS A 170 11.55 10.28 8.41
CA LYS A 170 12.50 11.37 8.69
C LYS A 170 12.66 12.36 7.54
N ILE A 171 11.93 12.19 6.43
CA ILE A 171 12.03 13.06 5.27
C ILE A 171 11.30 14.37 5.59
N LYS A 172 12.00 15.49 5.45
CA LYS A 172 11.39 16.81 5.53
C LYS A 172 10.81 17.18 4.17
N LEU A 173 9.56 17.63 4.12
CA LEU A 173 8.84 17.85 2.87
C LEU A 173 9.38 19.03 2.05
N ASP A 174 10.05 19.99 2.68
CA ASP A 174 10.78 21.07 2.01
C ASP A 174 11.97 20.57 1.17
N THR A 175 12.46 19.35 1.43
CA THR A 175 13.53 18.70 0.66
C THR A 175 13.02 17.82 -0.48
N VAL A 176 11.69 17.67 -0.63
CA VAL A 176 11.08 16.88 -1.69
C VAL A 176 10.90 17.76 -2.93
N ASP A 177 11.52 17.38 -4.04
CA ASP A 177 11.31 18.05 -5.32
C ASP A 177 9.93 17.71 -5.88
N LEU A 178 9.05 18.71 -5.93
CA LEU A 178 7.67 18.57 -6.35
C LEU A 178 7.51 18.34 -7.87
N LEU A 179 8.55 18.59 -8.67
CA LEU A 179 8.56 18.29 -10.10
C LEU A 179 9.09 16.89 -10.43
N TYR A 180 9.55 16.13 -9.42
CA TYR A 180 10.13 14.80 -9.62
C TYR A 180 9.26 13.81 -10.40
N PRO A 181 7.91 13.77 -10.28
CA PRO A 181 7.10 12.87 -11.10
C PRO A 181 7.26 13.08 -12.61
N PHE A 182 7.71 14.27 -13.01
CA PHE A 182 7.95 14.67 -14.40
C PHE A 182 9.45 14.62 -14.77
N HIS A 183 10.31 14.32 -13.81
CA HIS A 183 11.75 14.30 -14.00
C HIS A 183 12.17 13.10 -14.90
N PRO A 184 13.08 13.27 -15.87
CA PRO A 184 13.51 12.20 -16.77
C PRO A 184 14.10 10.97 -16.06
N ALA A 185 14.78 11.20 -14.93
CA ALA A 185 15.32 10.17 -14.04
C ALA A 185 14.34 9.70 -12.94
N SER A 186 13.03 9.97 -13.07
CA SER A 186 12.04 9.39 -12.14
C SER A 186 12.05 7.87 -12.27
N PHE A 187 12.10 7.18 -11.13
CA PHE A 187 12.07 5.72 -11.07
C PHE A 187 10.74 5.10 -11.53
N VAL A 188 9.64 5.82 -11.35
CA VAL A 188 8.29 5.36 -11.72
C VAL A 188 7.70 6.36 -12.70
N GLU A 189 7.23 5.83 -13.83
CA GLU A 189 6.60 6.65 -14.86
C GLU A 189 5.12 6.81 -14.59
N ILE A 190 4.64 8.06 -14.66
CA ILE A 190 3.21 8.37 -14.53
C ILE A 190 2.54 8.62 -15.88
N LYS A 191 3.23 8.44 -17.01
CA LYS A 191 2.82 8.95 -18.34
C LYS A 191 1.42 8.51 -18.78
N ASN A 192 1.03 7.29 -18.43
CA ASN A 192 -0.24 6.68 -18.83
C ASN A 192 -1.40 6.96 -17.87
N ASP A 193 -1.14 7.66 -16.76
CA ASP A 193 -2.17 7.92 -15.75
C ASP A 193 -3.10 9.06 -16.17
N THR A 194 -4.39 8.90 -15.86
CA THR A 194 -5.38 9.98 -15.95
C THR A 194 -4.96 11.13 -15.03
N ARG A 195 -4.98 12.36 -15.54
CA ARG A 195 -4.53 13.57 -14.82
C ARG A 195 -5.67 14.28 -14.14
N LEU A 196 -5.35 14.98 -13.04
CA LEU A 196 -6.30 15.78 -12.28
C LEU A 196 -7.11 16.74 -13.15
N LYS A 197 -6.49 17.42 -14.12
CA LYS A 197 -7.23 18.33 -15.01
C LYS A 197 -6.74 18.36 -16.45
N LEU A 198 -5.43 18.29 -16.68
CA LEU A 198 -4.89 18.38 -18.05
C LEU A 198 -5.25 17.14 -18.89
N THR A 199 -5.38 17.35 -20.19
CA THR A 199 -5.41 16.28 -21.21
C THR A 199 -4.00 15.74 -21.46
N CYS A 200 -3.90 14.56 -22.07
CA CYS A 200 -2.61 13.97 -22.44
C CYS A 200 -1.79 14.91 -23.36
N GLN A 201 -2.48 15.61 -24.27
CA GLN A 201 -1.85 16.57 -25.18
C GLN A 201 -1.31 17.79 -24.43
N GLU A 202 -2.11 18.39 -23.54
CA GLU A 202 -1.68 19.54 -22.73
C GLU A 202 -0.49 19.20 -21.82
N VAL A 203 -0.47 17.99 -21.23
CA VAL A 203 0.70 17.53 -20.46
C VAL A 203 1.91 17.38 -21.37
N ALA A 204 1.77 16.79 -22.55
CA ALA A 204 2.90 16.63 -23.48
C ALA A 204 3.49 17.98 -23.92
N ASP A 205 2.64 18.98 -24.19
CA ASP A 205 3.09 20.31 -24.57
C ASP A 205 3.76 21.05 -23.40
N TRP A 206 3.21 20.90 -22.19
CA TRP A 206 3.82 21.44 -20.97
C TRP A 206 5.17 20.80 -20.64
N LEU A 207 5.31 19.48 -20.81
CA LEU A 207 6.59 18.78 -20.60
C LEU A 207 7.66 19.24 -21.61
N LYS A 208 7.31 19.41 -22.88
CA LYS A 208 8.22 19.99 -23.90
C LYS A 208 8.66 21.40 -23.53
N TYR A 209 7.76 22.20 -22.96
CA TYR A 209 8.10 23.53 -22.46
C TYR A 209 9.04 23.45 -21.25
N LEU A 210 8.79 22.56 -20.30
CA LEU A 210 9.66 22.32 -19.15
C LEU A 210 11.07 21.87 -19.57
N GLU A 211 11.20 20.96 -20.53
CA GLU A 211 12.50 20.52 -21.05
C GLU A 211 13.36 21.67 -21.58
N ARG A 212 12.73 22.75 -22.07
CA ARG A 212 13.43 23.93 -22.60
C ARG A 212 13.72 24.99 -21.55
N THR A 213 12.91 25.06 -20.50
CA THR A 213 12.90 26.19 -19.55
C THR A 213 13.39 25.83 -18.15
N HIS A 214 13.29 24.55 -17.77
CA HIS A 214 13.65 24.07 -16.45
C HIS A 214 14.97 23.29 -16.50
N LYS A 215 15.89 23.62 -15.60
CA LYS A 215 17.14 22.89 -15.44
C LYS A 215 16.97 21.80 -14.40
N TRP A 216 16.84 20.57 -14.86
CA TRP A 216 16.77 19.39 -14.00
C TRP A 216 18.03 19.24 -13.15
N VAL A 217 17.83 18.92 -11.87
CA VAL A 217 18.88 18.62 -10.89
C VAL A 217 18.79 17.16 -10.53
N GLU A 218 19.93 16.51 -10.32
CA GLU A 218 19.97 15.11 -9.91
C GLU A 218 19.08 14.86 -8.68
N PRO A 219 18.10 13.95 -8.77
CA PRO A 219 17.18 13.69 -7.68
C PRO A 219 17.89 13.15 -6.44
N LYS A 220 17.59 13.75 -5.29
CA LYS A 220 18.17 13.33 -4.01
C LYS A 220 17.35 12.19 -3.39
N PHE A 221 18.00 11.41 -2.53
CA PHE A 221 17.37 10.31 -1.80
C PHE A 221 16.04 10.66 -1.12
N PRO A 222 15.87 11.81 -0.40
CA PRO A 222 14.58 12.15 0.21
C PRO A 222 13.44 12.25 -0.81
N THR A 223 13.69 12.86 -1.97
CA THR A 223 12.70 12.93 -3.05
C THR A 223 12.39 11.53 -3.60
N GLN A 224 13.43 10.79 -3.99
CA GLN A 224 13.27 9.46 -4.58
C GLN A 224 12.54 8.49 -3.63
N CYS A 225 12.94 8.47 -2.36
CA CYS A 225 12.34 7.60 -1.34
C CYS A 225 10.88 7.99 -1.08
N TRP A 226 10.57 9.28 -0.96
CA TRP A 226 9.19 9.72 -0.71
C TRP A 226 8.25 9.31 -1.86
N PHE A 227 8.66 9.52 -3.12
CA PHE A 227 7.84 9.11 -4.27
C PHE A 227 7.76 7.59 -4.43
N LEU A 228 8.84 6.83 -4.19
CA LEU A 228 8.76 5.36 -4.15
C LEU A 228 7.75 4.89 -3.10
N THR A 229 7.70 5.52 -1.93
CA THR A 229 6.70 5.24 -0.90
C THR A 229 5.28 5.55 -1.36
N LEU A 230 5.06 6.68 -2.05
CA LEU A 230 3.76 7.05 -2.61
C LEU A 230 3.28 6.04 -3.67
N HIS A 231 4.14 5.66 -4.61
CA HIS A 231 3.80 4.65 -5.60
C HIS A 231 3.57 3.27 -4.97
N CYS A 232 4.34 2.92 -3.94
CA CYS A 232 4.11 1.67 -3.20
C CYS A 232 2.76 1.68 -2.48
N HIS A 233 2.37 2.80 -1.88
CA HIS A 233 1.03 2.98 -1.32
C HIS A 233 -0.07 2.63 -2.33
N HIS A 234 0.02 3.20 -3.53
CA HIS A 234 -0.94 2.98 -4.60
C HIS A 234 -1.07 1.51 -5.02
N ILE A 235 0.05 0.80 -5.20
CA ILE A 235 0.02 -0.58 -5.74
C ILE A 235 -0.01 -1.68 -4.66
N ALA A 236 0.32 -1.36 -3.42
CA ALA A 236 0.32 -2.30 -2.30
C ALA A 236 -0.93 -2.15 -1.44
N LEU A 237 -1.20 -0.94 -0.93
CA LEU A 237 -2.25 -0.71 0.06
C LEU A 237 -3.63 -0.78 -0.59
N LEU A 238 -3.89 0.07 -1.59
CA LEU A 238 -5.23 0.22 -2.17
C LEU A 238 -5.78 -1.10 -2.73
N PRO A 239 -5.03 -1.87 -3.54
CA PRO A 239 -5.49 -3.19 -4.00
C PRO A 239 -5.83 -4.13 -2.85
N ALA A 240 -5.06 -4.12 -1.75
CA ALA A 240 -5.34 -4.94 -0.58
C ALA A 240 -6.64 -4.51 0.13
N LEU A 241 -6.88 -3.19 0.28
CA LEU A 241 -8.14 -2.65 0.83
C LEU A 241 -9.35 -3.04 -0.02
N GLN A 242 -9.24 -2.89 -1.34
CA GLN A 242 -10.29 -3.26 -2.28
C GLN A 242 -10.57 -4.77 -2.28
N LYS A 243 -9.52 -5.60 -2.26
CA LYS A 243 -9.66 -7.06 -2.16
C LYS A 243 -10.35 -7.46 -0.86
N TYR A 244 -10.03 -6.80 0.24
CA TYR A 244 -10.72 -7.00 1.52
C TYR A 244 -12.21 -6.65 1.43
N GLN A 245 -12.58 -5.50 0.87
CA GLN A 245 -13.98 -5.12 0.67
C GLN A 245 -14.73 -6.10 -0.27
N ARG A 246 -14.08 -6.57 -1.34
CA ARG A 246 -14.63 -7.63 -2.22
C ARG A 246 -14.89 -8.91 -1.42
N LYS A 247 -13.93 -9.35 -0.60
CA LYS A 247 -14.04 -10.53 0.28
C LYS A 247 -15.23 -10.39 1.25
N LEU A 248 -15.44 -9.21 1.85
CA LEU A 248 -16.60 -8.94 2.70
C LEU A 248 -17.94 -8.96 1.95
N ARG A 249 -17.98 -8.49 0.70
CA ARG A 249 -19.18 -8.61 -0.14
C ARG A 249 -19.50 -10.08 -0.42
N THR A 250 -18.52 -10.87 -0.87
CA THR A 250 -18.69 -12.30 -1.09
C THR A 250 -19.17 -13.03 0.15
N LEU A 251 -18.63 -12.71 1.33
CA LEU A 251 -19.10 -13.26 2.61
C LEU A 251 -20.60 -12.98 2.84
N ARG A 252 -21.04 -11.74 2.62
CA ARG A 252 -22.46 -11.35 2.78
C ARG A 252 -23.35 -12.04 1.74
N ASP A 253 -22.88 -12.15 0.49
CA ASP A 253 -23.65 -12.74 -0.60
C ASP A 253 -23.85 -14.25 -0.37
N VAL A 254 -22.81 -14.98 0.06
CA VAL A 254 -22.91 -16.40 0.40
C VAL A 254 -23.77 -16.61 1.66
N GLN A 255 -23.66 -15.74 2.66
CA GLN A 255 -24.51 -15.80 3.86
C GLN A 255 -25.98 -15.60 3.49
N LYS A 256 -26.29 -14.59 2.69
CA LYS A 256 -27.65 -14.33 2.22
C LYS A 256 -28.21 -15.51 1.44
N MET A 257 -27.41 -16.10 0.54
CA MET A 257 -27.82 -17.31 -0.20
C MET A 257 -28.14 -18.48 0.73
N LEU A 258 -27.35 -18.69 1.77
CA LEU A 258 -27.60 -19.71 2.78
C LEU A 258 -28.91 -19.43 3.53
N ASP A 259 -29.12 -18.20 3.99
CA ASP A 259 -30.31 -17.79 4.74
C ASP A 259 -31.58 -17.96 3.88
N ASP A 260 -31.54 -17.54 2.61
CA ASP A 260 -32.66 -17.68 1.66
C ASP A 260 -32.99 -19.16 1.36
N LEU A 261 -31.97 -20.01 1.19
CA LEU A 261 -32.15 -21.45 0.97
C LEU A 261 -32.75 -22.15 2.20
N GLN A 262 -32.33 -21.77 3.40
CA GLN A 262 -32.87 -22.30 4.65
C GLN A 262 -34.30 -21.82 4.91
N ALA A 263 -34.60 -20.54 4.65
CA ALA A 263 -35.94 -19.99 4.79
C ALA A 263 -36.97 -20.67 3.87
N THR A 264 -36.53 -21.10 2.68
CA THR A 264 -37.37 -21.80 1.69
C THR A 264 -37.39 -23.32 1.86
N GLU A 265 -36.75 -23.88 2.90
CA GLU A 265 -36.68 -25.33 3.17
C GLU A 265 -38.02 -26.07 3.04
N PRO A 266 -39.13 -25.57 3.61
CA PRO A 266 -40.42 -26.25 3.50
C PRO A 266 -40.91 -26.46 2.07
N GLN A 267 -40.46 -25.62 1.12
CA GLN A 267 -40.91 -25.63 -0.27
C GLN A 267 -40.17 -26.68 -1.11
N TRP A 268 -38.92 -26.99 -0.77
CA TRP A 268 -38.08 -27.87 -1.58
C TRP A 268 -37.67 -29.17 -0.89
N LYS A 269 -37.86 -29.31 0.43
CA LYS A 269 -37.43 -30.49 1.21
C LYS A 269 -38.03 -31.82 0.75
N ASP A 270 -39.25 -31.79 0.20
CA ASP A 270 -39.98 -32.97 -0.29
C ASP A 270 -39.96 -33.05 -1.83
N SER A 271 -39.21 -32.16 -2.49
CA SER A 271 -39.08 -32.10 -3.95
C SER A 271 -37.93 -32.97 -4.48
N PRO A 272 -37.87 -33.29 -5.79
CA PRO A 272 -36.72 -33.97 -6.40
C PRO A 272 -35.38 -33.22 -6.22
N PHE A 273 -35.42 -31.93 -5.92
CA PHE A 273 -34.25 -31.09 -5.70
C PHE A 273 -33.71 -31.13 -4.25
N ALA A 274 -34.37 -31.86 -3.35
CA ALA A 274 -34.02 -31.88 -1.92
C ALA A 274 -32.55 -32.26 -1.64
N SER A 275 -32.04 -33.29 -2.32
CA SER A 275 -30.64 -33.71 -2.15
C SER A 275 -29.65 -32.66 -2.63
N ARG A 276 -29.93 -32.02 -3.78
CA ARG A 276 -29.09 -30.95 -4.34
C ARG A 276 -29.09 -29.72 -3.43
N ASN A 277 -30.25 -29.32 -2.91
CA ASN A 277 -30.34 -28.15 -2.04
C ASN A 277 -29.65 -28.39 -0.69
N LYS A 278 -29.74 -29.60 -0.13
CA LYS A 278 -28.95 -29.99 1.05
C LYS A 278 -27.44 -29.92 0.79
N GLU A 279 -26.98 -30.41 -0.36
CA GLU A 279 -25.57 -30.33 -0.74
C GLU A 279 -25.11 -28.89 -0.94
N LEU A 280 -25.93 -28.04 -1.56
CA LEU A 280 -25.64 -26.61 -1.71
C LEU A 280 -25.54 -25.91 -0.35
N ILE A 281 -26.43 -26.21 0.60
CA ILE A 281 -26.38 -25.68 1.96
C ILE A 281 -25.05 -26.05 2.64
N GLU A 282 -24.63 -27.32 2.56
CA GLU A 282 -23.36 -27.75 3.15
C GLU A 282 -22.16 -27.07 2.48
N ARG A 283 -22.16 -26.94 1.15
CA ARG A 283 -21.13 -26.18 0.42
C ARG A 283 -21.08 -24.71 0.84
N CYS A 284 -22.24 -24.05 0.98
CA CYS A 284 -22.30 -22.66 1.44
C CYS A 284 -21.74 -22.51 2.86
N LYS A 285 -22.08 -23.41 3.79
CA LYS A 285 -21.53 -23.42 5.16
C LYS A 285 -20.01 -23.62 5.17
N GLU A 286 -19.50 -24.55 4.36
CA GLU A 286 -18.06 -24.78 4.22
C GLU A 286 -17.33 -23.55 3.64
N GLN A 287 -17.91 -22.94 2.60
CA GLN A 287 -17.38 -21.70 2.02
C GLN A 287 -17.38 -20.55 3.03
N LEU A 288 -18.45 -20.36 3.81
CA LEU A 288 -18.51 -19.35 4.87
C LEU A 288 -17.46 -19.59 5.95
N LYS A 289 -17.26 -20.84 6.37
CA LYS A 289 -16.20 -21.21 7.32
C LYS A 289 -14.82 -20.86 6.76
N HIS A 290 -14.56 -21.16 5.49
CA HIS A 290 -13.28 -20.84 4.85
C HIS A 290 -13.06 -19.33 4.71
N LEU A 291 -14.04 -18.61 4.17
CA LEU A 291 -13.98 -17.16 3.98
C LEU A 291 -13.90 -16.42 5.32
N GLY A 292 -14.65 -16.85 6.33
CA GLY A 292 -14.67 -16.27 7.66
C GLY A 292 -13.32 -16.40 8.35
N LYS A 293 -12.65 -17.55 8.23
CA LYS A 293 -11.28 -17.70 8.72
C LYS A 293 -10.31 -16.83 7.90
N SER A 294 -10.38 -16.85 6.56
CA SER A 294 -9.52 -16.04 5.67
C SER A 294 -9.57 -14.56 6.04
N LYS A 295 -10.77 -14.06 6.35
CA LYS A 295 -10.98 -12.72 6.85
C LYS A 295 -10.17 -12.44 8.12
N LEU A 296 -10.17 -13.31 9.13
CA LEU A 296 -9.50 -13.04 10.42
C LEU A 296 -7.99 -12.80 10.29
N TYR A 297 -7.30 -13.54 9.41
CA TYR A 297 -5.88 -13.31 9.15
C TYR A 297 -5.65 -12.07 8.27
N THR A 298 -6.56 -11.82 7.32
CA THR A 298 -6.56 -10.56 6.55
C THR A 298 -6.71 -9.37 7.50
N ASP A 299 -7.59 -9.46 8.50
CA ASP A 299 -7.79 -8.45 9.55
C ASP A 299 -6.49 -8.22 10.34
N ALA A 300 -5.82 -9.31 10.75
CA ALA A 300 -4.54 -9.21 11.46
C ALA A 300 -3.42 -8.55 10.60
N GLY A 301 -3.38 -8.81 9.30
CA GLY A 301 -2.33 -8.29 8.41
C GLY A 301 -2.57 -6.87 7.87
N LEU A 302 -3.85 -6.49 7.68
CA LEU A 302 -4.28 -5.28 6.98
C LEU A 302 -4.98 -4.27 7.89
N ILE A 303 -5.84 -4.73 8.81
CA ILE A 303 -6.59 -3.89 9.76
C ILE A 303 -5.81 -3.75 11.08
N ASP A 304 -4.50 -3.56 10.95
CA ASP A 304 -3.59 -3.31 12.05
C ASP A 304 -3.50 -1.80 12.32
N PRO A 305 -3.91 -1.30 13.51
CA PRO A 305 -3.83 0.12 13.84
C PRO A 305 -2.43 0.72 13.70
N VAL A 306 -1.37 -0.07 13.87
CA VAL A 306 0.02 0.40 13.74
C VAL A 306 0.36 0.66 12.27
N LEU A 307 0.02 -0.28 11.38
CA LEU A 307 0.16 -0.12 9.93
C LEU A 307 -0.70 1.04 9.41
N LEU A 308 -2.00 1.05 9.73
CA LEU A 308 -2.94 2.07 9.25
C LEU A 308 -2.56 3.48 9.72
N ARG A 309 -2.01 3.62 10.94
CA ARG A 309 -1.48 4.91 11.42
C ARG A 309 -0.31 5.39 10.58
N ARG A 310 0.64 4.51 10.24
CA ARG A 310 1.73 4.87 9.32
C ARG A 310 1.20 5.26 7.94
N CYS A 311 0.18 4.57 7.45
CA CYS A 311 -0.47 4.93 6.19
C CYS A 311 -1.09 6.34 6.26
N LEU A 312 -1.82 6.63 7.33
CA LEU A 312 -2.44 7.94 7.54
C LEU A 312 -1.39 9.04 7.61
N HIS A 313 -0.33 8.88 8.41
CA HIS A 313 0.75 9.87 8.49
C HIS A 313 1.42 10.11 7.13
N PHE A 314 1.60 9.06 6.33
CA PHE A 314 2.14 9.24 4.98
C PHE A 314 1.16 10.01 4.09
N TYR A 315 -0.13 9.68 4.08
CA TYR A 315 -1.12 10.42 3.29
C TYR A 315 -1.34 11.86 3.76
N ILE A 316 -1.17 12.15 5.05
CA ILE A 316 -1.10 13.53 5.57
C ILE A 316 0.04 14.29 4.87
N SER A 317 1.23 13.68 4.76
CA SER A 317 2.35 14.30 4.05
C SER A 317 2.09 14.51 2.54
N VAL A 318 1.31 13.62 1.92
CA VAL A 318 0.86 13.78 0.53
C VAL A 318 -0.11 14.94 0.42
N ALA A 319 -1.08 15.03 1.33
CA ALA A 319 -2.04 16.14 1.40
C ALA A 319 -1.32 17.49 1.60
N GLU A 320 -0.27 17.54 2.42
CA GLU A 320 0.56 18.75 2.59
C GLU A 320 1.28 19.16 1.30
N ILE A 321 1.86 18.21 0.57
CA ILE A 321 2.49 18.48 -0.73
C ILE A 321 1.45 18.95 -1.76
N LEU A 322 0.30 18.29 -1.82
CA LEU A 322 -0.78 18.68 -2.73
C LEU A 322 -1.33 20.07 -2.39
N LEU A 323 -1.47 20.39 -1.10
CA LEU A 323 -1.85 21.72 -0.64
C LEU A 323 -0.82 22.76 -1.06
N SER A 324 0.46 22.52 -0.76
CA SER A 324 1.60 23.38 -1.16
C SER A 324 1.64 23.63 -2.67
N LEU A 325 1.38 22.59 -3.48
CA LEU A 325 1.31 22.71 -4.94
C LEU A 325 0.16 23.60 -5.40
N LEU A 326 -1.01 23.47 -4.78
CA LEU A 326 -2.22 24.21 -5.13
C LEU A 326 -2.15 25.67 -4.67
N THR A 327 -1.62 25.93 -3.48
CA THR A 327 -1.52 27.27 -2.86
C THR A 327 -0.25 28.00 -3.23
N GLN A 328 0.72 27.31 -3.84
CA GLN A 328 2.07 27.83 -4.13
C GLN A 328 2.85 28.28 -2.89
N THR A 329 2.54 27.71 -1.73
CA THR A 329 3.25 27.96 -0.47
C THR A 329 4.25 26.85 -0.17
N SER A 330 5.21 27.08 0.73
CA SER A 330 6.10 26.02 1.20
C SER A 330 5.32 24.95 1.99
N PRO A 331 5.71 23.66 1.89
CA PRO A 331 5.15 22.60 2.74
C PRO A 331 5.29 22.92 4.24
N GLY A 332 4.34 22.45 5.05
CA GLY A 332 4.32 22.67 6.50
C GLY A 332 3.57 23.92 6.98
N ASN A 333 3.02 24.74 6.07
CA ASN A 333 2.08 25.81 6.39
C ASN A 333 0.65 25.34 6.11
N PRO A 334 -0.11 24.86 7.11
CA PRO A 334 -1.40 24.22 6.90
C PRO A 334 -2.54 25.21 6.62
N ILE A 335 -2.30 26.53 6.75
CA ILE A 335 -3.33 27.55 6.55
C ILE A 335 -3.00 28.31 5.26
N PRO A 336 -3.82 28.17 4.21
CA PRO A 336 -3.64 28.93 2.98
C PRO A 336 -4.02 30.40 3.18
N GLU A 337 -3.37 31.29 2.42
CA GLU A 337 -3.82 32.67 2.32
C GLU A 337 -5.15 32.74 1.54
N LEU A 338 -6.07 33.59 2.00
CA LEU A 338 -7.37 33.81 1.39
C LEU A 338 -7.39 35.19 0.69
N PRO A 339 -8.01 35.32 -0.51
CA PRO A 339 -8.74 34.29 -1.24
C PRO A 339 -7.83 33.23 -1.87
N LEU A 340 -8.34 32.01 -2.03
CA LEU A 340 -7.59 30.91 -2.67
C LEU A 340 -7.23 31.28 -4.13
N PRO A 341 -6.06 30.80 -4.63
CA PRO A 341 -5.63 31.09 -6.00
C PRO A 341 -6.69 30.69 -7.03
N GLN A 342 -7.02 31.61 -7.93
CA GLN A 342 -7.95 31.35 -9.04
C GLN A 342 -7.27 30.59 -10.18
N GLU A 343 -5.96 30.78 -10.35
CA GLU A 343 -5.16 30.05 -11.32
C GLU A 343 -4.49 28.84 -10.65
N VAL A 344 -4.80 27.65 -11.17
CA VAL A 344 -4.26 26.39 -10.66
C VAL A 344 -2.96 26.06 -11.40
N PRO A 345 -1.82 25.86 -10.69
CA PRO A 345 -0.54 25.59 -11.33
C PRO A 345 -0.55 24.32 -12.19
N GLN A 346 0.11 24.37 -13.36
CA GLN A 346 0.21 23.21 -14.26
C GLN A 346 0.87 21.99 -13.60
N LYS A 347 1.84 22.22 -12.72
CA LYS A 347 2.48 21.16 -11.91
C LYS A 347 1.50 20.39 -11.00
N PHE A 348 0.38 21.01 -10.59
CA PHE A 348 -0.68 20.33 -9.85
C PHE A 348 -1.63 19.62 -10.82
N THR A 349 -2.14 20.32 -11.84
CA THR A 349 -3.14 19.78 -12.77
C THR A 349 -2.64 18.64 -13.66
N ALA A 350 -1.31 18.52 -13.81
CA ALA A 350 -0.62 17.43 -14.49
C ALA A 350 -0.38 16.18 -13.63
N LEU A 351 -0.68 16.21 -12.32
CA LEU A 351 -0.52 15.03 -11.47
C LEU A 351 -1.59 13.97 -11.77
N PRO A 352 -1.30 12.68 -11.48
CA PRO A 352 -2.29 11.61 -11.57
C PRO A 352 -3.50 11.84 -10.66
N GLU A 353 -4.69 11.45 -11.09
CA GLU A 353 -5.91 11.49 -10.27
C GLU A 353 -5.78 10.64 -8.99
N TRP A 354 -5.07 9.52 -9.07
CA TRP A 354 -4.90 8.60 -7.95
C TRP A 354 -4.12 9.20 -6.77
N TYR A 355 -3.31 10.25 -6.99
CA TYR A 355 -2.64 10.96 -5.87
C TYR A 355 -3.65 11.54 -4.87
N VAL A 356 -4.85 11.87 -5.36
CA VAL A 356 -5.96 12.42 -4.56
C VAL A 356 -6.95 11.31 -4.20
N GLU A 357 -7.27 10.43 -5.15
CA GLU A 357 -8.26 9.37 -4.94
C GLU A 357 -7.85 8.40 -3.83
N ASP A 358 -6.58 8.00 -3.80
CA ASP A 358 -6.04 7.06 -2.82
C ASP A 358 -6.21 7.58 -1.39
N ILE A 359 -6.04 8.89 -1.16
CA ILE A 359 -6.24 9.53 0.15
C ILE A 359 -7.70 9.36 0.58
N ALA A 360 -8.63 9.71 -0.31
CA ALA A 360 -10.06 9.65 0.00
C ALA A 360 -10.53 8.22 0.26
N GLU A 361 -10.12 7.27 -0.59
CA GLU A 361 -10.46 5.86 -0.43
C GLU A 361 -9.88 5.25 0.85
N PHE A 362 -8.62 5.56 1.17
CA PHE A 362 -7.99 5.13 2.41
C PHE A 362 -8.70 5.70 3.64
N VAL A 363 -9.06 6.99 3.64
CA VAL A 363 -9.74 7.62 4.78
C VAL A 363 -11.13 7.01 4.98
N LEU A 364 -11.93 6.85 3.93
CA LEU A 364 -13.25 6.20 4.02
C LEU A 364 -13.15 4.77 4.55
N PHE A 365 -12.19 4.00 4.02
CA PHE A 365 -11.92 2.64 4.50
C PHE A 365 -11.56 2.64 5.99
N THR A 366 -10.64 3.51 6.40
CA THR A 366 -10.15 3.53 7.79
C THR A 366 -11.24 4.00 8.75
N LEU A 367 -12.08 4.96 8.36
CA LEU A 367 -13.27 5.36 9.13
C LEU A 367 -14.24 4.19 9.31
N GLN A 368 -14.41 3.35 8.29
CA GLN A 368 -15.30 2.19 8.36
C GLN A 368 -14.76 1.07 9.27
N PHE A 369 -13.47 0.75 9.19
CA PHE A 369 -12.91 -0.47 9.81
C PHE A 369 -12.02 -0.22 11.03
N CYS A 370 -11.40 0.95 11.14
CA CYS A 370 -10.51 1.31 12.26
C CYS A 370 -10.59 2.81 12.58
N PRO A 371 -11.79 3.33 12.95
CA PRO A 371 -12.03 4.77 13.08
C PRO A 371 -11.12 5.45 14.11
N SER A 372 -10.69 4.73 15.14
CA SER A 372 -9.77 5.22 16.17
C SER A 372 -8.43 5.70 15.60
N VAL A 373 -7.99 5.19 14.45
CA VAL A 373 -6.76 5.66 13.79
C VAL A 373 -6.96 7.08 13.27
N ILE A 374 -8.10 7.35 12.62
CA ILE A 374 -8.43 8.68 12.10
C ILE A 374 -8.66 9.66 13.25
N VAL A 375 -9.55 9.31 14.19
CA VAL A 375 -9.94 10.19 15.30
C VAL A 375 -8.75 10.66 16.14
N ASN A 376 -7.76 9.78 16.36
CA ASN A 376 -6.63 10.08 17.24
C ASN A 376 -5.40 10.66 16.53
N ASN A 377 -5.30 10.59 15.19
CA ASN A 377 -4.06 10.93 14.47
C ASN A 377 -4.29 11.82 13.23
N MET A 378 -5.54 12.17 12.87
CA MET A 378 -5.81 13.14 11.83
C MET A 378 -5.40 14.54 12.29
N ASP A 379 -4.74 15.28 11.41
CA ASP A 379 -4.24 16.62 11.70
C ASP A 379 -4.92 17.71 10.86
N ASN A 380 -4.57 18.96 11.17
CA ASN A 380 -5.10 20.12 10.47
C ASN A 380 -4.69 20.14 9.00
N SER A 381 -3.54 19.57 8.63
CA SER A 381 -3.05 19.57 7.25
C SER A 381 -3.99 18.79 6.32
N LEU A 382 -4.39 17.58 6.72
CA LEU A 382 -5.34 16.78 5.94
C LEU A 382 -6.72 17.45 5.87
N ILE A 383 -7.22 17.98 6.99
CA ILE A 383 -8.53 18.65 7.03
C ILE A 383 -8.52 19.90 6.15
N THR A 384 -7.49 20.75 6.25
CA THR A 384 -7.38 21.95 5.42
C THR A 384 -7.29 21.59 3.95
N TRP A 385 -6.49 20.57 3.59
CA TRP A 385 -6.42 20.12 2.21
C TRP A 385 -7.78 19.66 1.68
N LEU A 386 -8.53 18.84 2.44
CA LEU A 386 -9.88 18.41 2.06
C LEU A 386 -10.82 19.60 1.83
N LEU A 387 -10.80 20.59 2.73
CA LEU A 387 -11.62 21.80 2.61
C LEU A 387 -11.22 22.66 1.40
N VAL A 388 -9.93 22.87 1.19
CA VAL A 388 -9.41 23.67 0.05
C VAL A 388 -9.83 23.05 -1.27
N VAL A 389 -9.71 21.73 -1.44
CA VAL A 389 -10.12 21.04 -2.68
C VAL A 389 -11.62 21.18 -2.91
N VAL A 390 -12.46 21.07 -1.87
CA VAL A 390 -13.92 21.28 -1.99
C VAL A 390 -14.27 22.73 -2.31
N CYS A 391 -13.51 23.69 -1.80
CA CYS A 391 -13.67 25.11 -2.13
C CYS A 391 -13.09 25.50 -3.52
N THR A 392 -12.30 24.62 -4.14
CA THR A 392 -11.68 24.86 -5.45
C THR A 392 -11.99 23.73 -6.45
N PRO A 393 -13.26 23.38 -6.67
CA PRO A 393 -13.62 22.20 -7.48
C PRO A 393 -13.10 22.29 -8.92
N HIS A 394 -12.88 23.50 -9.44
CA HIS A 394 -12.31 23.74 -10.76
C HIS A 394 -10.84 23.28 -10.93
N CYS A 395 -10.15 22.87 -9.85
CA CYS A 395 -8.79 22.32 -9.93
C CYS A 395 -8.76 20.85 -10.35
N ILE A 396 -9.88 20.13 -10.25
CA ILE A 396 -10.03 18.72 -10.61
C ILE A 396 -11.14 18.59 -11.66
N ARG A 397 -10.85 17.94 -12.79
CA ARG A 397 -11.80 17.73 -13.89
C ARG A 397 -12.82 16.64 -13.57
N ASN A 398 -12.41 15.59 -12.85
CA ASN A 398 -13.27 14.46 -12.51
C ASN A 398 -14.24 14.81 -11.36
N PRO A 399 -15.56 14.94 -11.62
CA PRO A 399 -16.53 15.31 -10.59
C PRO A 399 -16.75 14.21 -9.55
N TYR A 400 -16.52 12.94 -9.89
CA TYR A 400 -16.66 11.82 -8.96
C TYR A 400 -15.59 11.85 -7.88
N LEU A 401 -14.39 12.29 -8.22
CA LEU A 401 -13.32 12.47 -7.25
C LEU A 401 -13.67 13.56 -6.24
N ILE A 402 -14.24 14.68 -6.69
CA ILE A 402 -14.74 15.74 -5.80
C ILE A 402 -15.87 15.21 -4.91
N ALA A 403 -16.81 14.44 -5.47
CA ALA A 403 -17.89 13.82 -4.69
C ALA A 403 -17.36 12.87 -3.60
N LYS A 404 -16.32 12.07 -3.89
CA LYS A 404 -15.65 11.19 -2.92
C LYS A 404 -14.98 12.00 -1.80
N ILE A 405 -14.39 13.14 -2.10
CA ILE A 405 -13.81 14.05 -1.08
C ILE A 405 -14.91 14.67 -0.20
N ILE A 406 -16.04 15.06 -0.78
CA ILE A 406 -17.20 15.55 -0.02
C ILE A 406 -17.75 14.43 0.89
N GLU A 407 -17.80 13.19 0.41
CA GLU A 407 -18.18 12.02 1.22
C GLU A 407 -17.24 11.86 2.42
N VAL A 408 -15.92 11.98 2.23
CA VAL A 408 -14.95 11.96 3.34
C VAL A 408 -15.30 13.00 4.40
N LEU A 409 -15.51 14.26 4.01
CA LEU A 409 -15.88 15.33 4.95
C LEU A 409 -17.21 15.06 5.67
N PHE A 410 -18.18 14.51 4.95
CA PHE A 410 -19.46 14.12 5.52
C PHE A 410 -19.32 13.02 6.57
N VAL A 411 -18.55 11.96 6.26
CA VAL A 411 -18.35 10.81 7.16
C VAL A 411 -17.46 11.16 8.35
N ILE A 412 -16.48 12.07 8.21
CA ILE A 412 -15.65 12.54 9.34
C ILE A 412 -16.49 13.28 10.40
N ASN A 413 -17.61 13.90 10.01
CA ASN A 413 -18.43 14.68 10.93
C ASN A 413 -18.97 13.80 12.09
N PRO A 414 -18.62 14.09 13.36
CA PRO A 414 -19.05 13.29 14.51
C PRO A 414 -20.57 13.19 14.65
N ASN A 415 -21.32 14.18 14.15
CA ASN A 415 -22.78 14.19 14.19
C ASN A 415 -23.40 13.16 13.25
N VAL A 416 -22.67 12.74 12.21
CA VAL A 416 -23.11 11.76 11.21
C VAL A 416 -22.76 10.33 11.66
N GLN A 417 -21.65 10.15 12.39
CA GLN A 417 -21.19 8.82 12.81
C GLN A 417 -22.05 8.16 13.89
N GLY A 418 -22.95 8.91 14.54
CA GLY A 418 -23.71 8.45 15.69
C GLY A 418 -22.80 8.31 16.92
N ARG A 419 -23.27 8.75 18.09
CA ARG A 419 -22.57 8.47 19.35
C ARG A 419 -22.69 6.97 19.62
N ASN A 420 -21.67 6.19 19.26
CA ASN A 420 -21.51 4.81 19.73
C ASN A 420 -20.74 4.78 21.05
#